data_AF-A0A8T8WQJ1-F1
#
_entry.id   AF-A0A8T8WQJ1-F1
#
_cell.length_a   1.000
_cell.length_b   1.000
_cell.length_c   1.000
_cell.angle_alpha   90.00
_cell.angle_beta   90.00
_cell.angle_gamma   90.00
#
_symmetry.space_group_name_H-M   'P 1'
#
loop_
_entity.id
_entity.type
_entity.pdbx_description
1 polymer ?
#
loop_
_entity_poly.entity_id
_entity_poly.type
_entity_poly.pdbx_seq_one_letter_code
_entity_poly.pdbx_strand_id
1 'polypeptide(L)'
;MHYTTLAAMALAASTAEAVSQGFNYGNKKADESSMFQADFEASFKTAKGLVGTDGGFTSARLYTMIQAYSTNTPIEAIPAAIAQDTSLLLGLWTSGGGMANELAALKSAISQYGEDFTKLVVGISVGSEDLYRNSVEGVEADAGVGVNPDELVEYIQQVRDLIAGTGLADVPIGHVDTWDSWTNTSNAAVIEAVDWLGFDGYPFWQSTFENDISNAKQLFLDSWEKTKAVAGSKEVWMTETGWPVSGDSEGDAVASAANAKIYWDEVGCPLFGNTNTWWYILQDTDGATPNPSFGVVGSTLSTTPLYDLSCKNSTSSATSTASSSSASATAFSGKTTGSSSSGSGSSSGSGSSASGSGSSASGSGSSGSSGSSGSGSGASASGSGSSSGSSSGSSSGSSSGSSSGSGSVSGSWGGRNGTWGSHGNGTYPGFRPSASSGLTPSASAAAGSSGSSSSSSGSGSGSGSSTGTSAAAASSSGLFTGGSGRVLPGSLLGAVVGILALAVL
;
A
#
# COMPACT_ATOMS: atom_id res chain seq x y z
N MET A 1 -49.50 -27.97 40.31
CA MET A 1 -49.09 -27.19 39.13
C MET A 1 -47.65 -27.53 38.84
N HIS A 2 -47.34 -28.10 37.66
CA HIS A 2 -45.96 -28.42 37.26
C HIS A 2 -45.58 -27.48 36.12
N TYR A 3 -44.53 -26.69 36.33
CA TYR A 3 -44.00 -25.78 35.32
C TYR A 3 -42.91 -26.51 34.53
N THR A 4 -43.24 -26.95 33.31
CA THR A 4 -42.24 -27.45 32.36
C THR A 4 -41.49 -26.28 31.74
N THR A 5 -40.29 -26.02 32.27
CA THR A 5 -39.32 -25.08 31.68
C THR A 5 -38.77 -25.64 30.37
N LEU A 6 -39.32 -25.18 29.25
CA LEU A 6 -38.71 -25.36 27.92
C LEU A 6 -37.47 -24.47 27.82
N ALA A 7 -36.29 -25.09 27.97
CA ALA A 7 -35.02 -24.43 27.68
C ALA A 7 -34.84 -24.31 26.16
N ALA A 8 -35.04 -23.11 25.62
CA ALA A 8 -34.75 -22.82 24.22
C ALA A 8 -33.23 -22.75 24.01
N MET A 9 -32.63 -23.86 23.57
CA MET A 9 -31.21 -23.92 23.25
C MET A 9 -30.96 -23.23 21.91
N ALA A 10 -30.63 -21.94 21.97
CA ALA A 10 -30.29 -21.15 20.79
C ALA A 10 -29.01 -21.70 20.15
N LEU A 11 -29.15 -22.35 19.00
CA LEU A 11 -28.01 -22.70 18.16
C LEU A 11 -27.47 -21.42 17.52
N ALA A 12 -26.46 -20.84 18.16
CA ALA A 12 -25.59 -19.87 17.51
C ALA A 12 -24.82 -20.60 16.39
N ALA A 13 -25.39 -20.60 15.20
CA ALA A 13 -24.67 -20.99 14.00
C ALA A 13 -23.60 -19.93 13.75
N SER A 14 -22.37 -20.22 14.16
CA SER A 14 -21.19 -19.46 13.73
C SER A 14 -21.06 -19.64 12.22
N THR A 15 -21.60 -18.69 11.46
CA THR A 15 -21.15 -18.45 10.09
C THR A 15 -19.66 -18.19 10.17
N ALA A 16 -18.87 -19.11 9.61
CA ALA A 16 -17.48 -18.79 9.32
C ALA A 16 -17.52 -17.71 8.24
N GLU A 17 -17.03 -16.51 8.57
CA GLU A 17 -16.76 -15.47 7.58
C GLU A 17 -15.94 -16.08 6.44
N ALA A 18 -16.40 -15.90 5.21
CA ALA A 18 -15.75 -16.49 4.05
C ALA A 18 -14.49 -15.66 3.73
N VAL A 19 -13.33 -16.16 4.18
CA VAL A 19 -12.02 -15.54 3.94
C VAL A 19 -11.89 -15.17 2.46
N SER A 20 -11.79 -13.88 2.19
CA SER A 20 -11.67 -13.33 0.84
C SER A 20 -10.23 -13.43 0.36
N GLN A 21 -10.05 -13.97 -0.84
CA GLN A 21 -8.74 -13.97 -1.49
C GLN A 21 -8.84 -13.58 -2.96
N GLY A 22 -7.82 -12.89 -3.45
CA GLY A 22 -7.90 -12.21 -4.73
C GLY A 22 -6.61 -11.51 -5.12
N PHE A 23 -6.75 -10.54 -6.00
CA PHE A 23 -5.64 -9.69 -6.46
C PHE A 23 -5.96 -8.21 -6.27
N ASN A 24 -4.92 -7.40 -6.31
CA ASN A 24 -5.01 -5.96 -6.52
C ASN A 24 -5.37 -5.68 -7.99
N TYR A 25 -6.07 -4.58 -8.25
CA TYR A 25 -6.42 -4.14 -9.60
C TYR A 25 -6.24 -2.62 -9.73
N GLY A 26 -5.21 -2.21 -10.47
CA GLY A 26 -5.08 -0.84 -10.95
C GLY A 26 -6.20 -0.47 -11.94
N ASN A 27 -6.33 0.82 -12.26
CA ASN A 27 -7.37 1.34 -13.15
C ASN A 27 -6.81 1.87 -14.50
N LYS A 28 -5.59 1.50 -14.88
CA LYS A 28 -4.88 1.96 -16.08
C LYS A 28 -4.28 0.85 -16.94
N LYS A 29 -3.94 1.21 -18.17
CA LYS A 29 -3.20 0.43 -19.19
C LYS A 29 -1.86 1.11 -19.49
N ALA A 30 -0.96 0.44 -20.22
CA ALA A 30 0.41 0.91 -20.43
C ALA A 30 0.57 2.19 -21.27
N ASP A 31 -0.51 2.69 -21.88
CA ASP A 31 -0.57 3.98 -22.57
C ASP A 31 -1.16 5.11 -21.70
N GLU A 32 -1.23 4.89 -20.39
CA GLU A 32 -1.91 5.74 -19.39
C GLU A 32 -3.43 5.91 -19.63
N SER A 33 -4.03 5.11 -20.52
CA SER A 33 -5.48 5.07 -20.68
C SER A 33 -6.16 4.27 -19.56
N SER A 34 -7.37 4.68 -19.18
CA SER A 34 -8.11 4.02 -18.10
C SER A 34 -8.67 2.66 -18.51
N MET A 35 -8.78 1.75 -17.55
CA MET A 35 -9.61 0.54 -17.64
C MET A 35 -11.10 0.91 -17.52
N PHE A 36 -11.93 0.18 -18.27
CA PHE A 36 -13.39 0.26 -18.31
C PHE A 36 -14.00 -1.12 -18.04
N GLN A 37 -15.33 -1.24 -17.97
CA GLN A 37 -16.03 -2.45 -17.51
C GLN A 37 -15.49 -3.74 -18.16
N ALA A 38 -15.33 -3.73 -19.49
CA ALA A 38 -14.88 -4.90 -20.25
C ALA A 38 -13.44 -5.34 -19.91
N ASP A 39 -12.57 -4.41 -19.51
CA ASP A 39 -11.19 -4.71 -19.09
C ASP A 39 -11.21 -5.38 -17.70
N PHE A 40 -11.97 -4.83 -16.75
CA PHE A 40 -12.15 -5.43 -15.43
C PHE A 40 -12.83 -6.81 -15.50
N GLU A 41 -13.85 -6.98 -16.34
CA GLU A 41 -14.48 -8.29 -16.56
C GLU A 41 -13.49 -9.33 -17.11
N ALA A 42 -12.62 -8.94 -18.05
CA ALA A 42 -11.58 -9.81 -18.57
C ALA A 42 -10.57 -10.21 -17.48
N SER A 43 -10.13 -9.26 -16.65
CA SER A 43 -9.18 -9.49 -15.55
C SER A 43 -9.79 -10.36 -14.43
N PHE A 44 -11.02 -10.10 -14.00
CA PHE A 44 -11.71 -10.93 -13.00
C PHE A 44 -11.94 -12.37 -13.50
N LYS A 45 -12.39 -12.51 -14.76
CA LYS A 45 -12.55 -13.82 -15.40
C LYS A 45 -11.22 -14.56 -15.56
N THR A 46 -10.12 -13.83 -15.77
CA THR A 46 -8.77 -14.41 -15.84
C THR A 46 -8.31 -14.93 -14.48
N ALA A 47 -8.47 -14.15 -13.40
CA ALA A 47 -8.14 -14.55 -12.03
C ALA A 47 -8.90 -15.83 -11.60
N LYS A 48 -10.22 -15.87 -11.84
CA LYS A 48 -11.07 -17.06 -11.59
C LYS A 48 -10.73 -18.26 -12.49
N GLY A 49 -9.99 -18.04 -13.58
CA GLY A 49 -9.56 -19.07 -14.52
C GLY A 49 -8.11 -19.55 -14.36
N LEU A 50 -7.33 -18.98 -13.43
CA LEU A 50 -5.90 -19.26 -13.29
C LEU A 50 -5.60 -20.75 -13.06
N VAL A 51 -4.71 -21.31 -13.88
CA VAL A 51 -4.29 -22.70 -13.76
C VAL A 51 -3.53 -22.91 -12.45
N GLY A 52 -4.09 -23.77 -11.60
CA GLY A 52 -3.50 -24.16 -10.32
C GLY A 52 -4.17 -23.55 -9.09
N THR A 53 -5.01 -22.52 -9.22
CA THR A 53 -5.68 -21.87 -8.07
C THR A 53 -7.04 -22.49 -7.70
N ASP A 54 -7.45 -23.55 -8.43
CA ASP A 54 -8.77 -24.18 -8.38
C ASP A 54 -9.96 -23.19 -8.45
N GLY A 55 -9.74 -22.02 -9.06
CA GLY A 55 -10.71 -20.93 -9.21
C GLY A 55 -10.91 -20.07 -7.96
N GLY A 56 -10.12 -20.28 -6.91
CA GLY A 56 -10.32 -19.68 -5.59
C GLY A 56 -10.00 -18.19 -5.47
N PHE A 57 -9.54 -17.50 -6.52
CA PHE A 57 -9.23 -16.07 -6.49
C PHE A 57 -10.42 -15.30 -7.06
N THR A 58 -11.38 -15.00 -6.17
CA THR A 58 -12.69 -14.43 -6.50
C THR A 58 -12.92 -13.03 -5.94
N SER A 59 -11.91 -12.43 -5.31
CA SER A 59 -11.96 -11.07 -4.77
C SER A 59 -11.09 -10.09 -5.54
N ALA A 60 -11.40 -8.81 -5.44
CA ALA A 60 -10.65 -7.70 -6.01
C ALA A 60 -10.48 -6.56 -5.01
N ARG A 61 -9.24 -6.09 -4.82
CA ARG A 61 -8.96 -4.83 -4.15
C ARG A 61 -8.84 -3.72 -5.19
N LEU A 62 -9.65 -2.68 -5.02
CA LEU A 62 -9.63 -1.45 -5.81
C LEU A 62 -8.95 -0.33 -5.01
N TYR A 63 -8.41 0.68 -5.70
CA TYR A 63 -7.70 1.82 -5.06
C TYR A 63 -8.53 3.12 -5.00
N THR A 64 -9.56 3.23 -5.85
CA THR A 64 -10.46 4.38 -5.94
C THR A 64 -11.87 3.94 -6.30
N MET A 65 -12.88 4.70 -5.88
CA MET A 65 -14.27 4.56 -6.30
C MET A 65 -14.58 5.32 -7.60
N ILE A 66 -13.63 6.09 -8.14
CA ILE A 66 -13.84 7.04 -9.23
C ILE A 66 -13.41 6.44 -10.58
N GLN A 67 -14.30 6.46 -11.57
CA GLN A 67 -13.93 6.22 -12.97
C GLN A 67 -13.10 7.40 -13.49
N ALA A 68 -11.94 7.12 -14.10
CA ALA A 68 -11.09 8.16 -14.68
C ALA A 68 -11.83 8.96 -15.79
N TYR A 69 -11.33 10.17 -16.05
CA TYR A 69 -11.99 11.19 -16.89
C TYR A 69 -13.35 11.69 -16.37
N SER A 70 -13.78 11.24 -15.19
CA SER A 70 -14.89 11.82 -14.41
C SER A 70 -14.37 12.56 -13.17
N THR A 71 -15.24 13.34 -12.52
CA THR A 71 -14.94 13.92 -11.20
C THR A 71 -15.21 12.93 -10.07
N ASN A 72 -16.33 12.19 -10.15
CA ASN A 72 -16.89 11.38 -9.06
C ASN A 72 -17.93 10.34 -9.55
N THR A 73 -17.81 9.85 -10.80
CA THR A 73 -18.66 8.75 -11.29
C THR A 73 -18.13 7.41 -10.76
N PRO A 74 -18.98 6.47 -10.34
CA PRO A 74 -18.54 5.14 -9.90
C PRO A 74 -17.64 4.43 -10.92
N ILE A 75 -16.53 3.86 -10.44
CA ILE A 75 -15.60 3.06 -11.24
C ILE A 75 -16.29 1.85 -11.88
N GLU A 76 -16.01 1.60 -13.16
CA GLU A 76 -16.63 0.52 -13.94
C GLU A 76 -16.19 -0.90 -13.53
N ALA A 77 -15.21 -1.00 -12.60
CA ALA A 77 -14.92 -2.23 -11.88
C ALA A 77 -16.13 -2.74 -11.07
N ILE A 78 -17.05 -1.87 -10.63
CA ILE A 78 -18.24 -2.25 -9.87
C ILE A 78 -19.25 -3.04 -10.73
N PRO A 79 -19.76 -2.54 -11.87
CA PRO A 79 -20.61 -3.35 -12.74
C PRO A 79 -19.88 -4.58 -13.31
N ALA A 80 -18.57 -4.53 -13.51
CA ALA A 80 -17.79 -5.72 -13.86
C ALA A 80 -17.79 -6.78 -12.75
N ALA A 81 -17.70 -6.38 -11.48
CA ALA A 81 -17.74 -7.29 -10.34
C ALA A 81 -19.13 -7.92 -10.17
N ILE A 82 -20.20 -7.14 -10.40
CA ILE A 82 -21.58 -7.64 -10.46
C ILE A 82 -21.75 -8.66 -11.60
N ALA A 83 -21.19 -8.38 -12.78
CA ALA A 83 -21.27 -9.26 -13.94
C ALA A 83 -20.48 -10.57 -13.80
N GLN A 84 -19.39 -10.57 -13.03
CA GLN A 84 -18.52 -11.75 -12.83
C GLN A 84 -18.69 -12.44 -11.46
N ASP A 85 -19.55 -11.93 -10.57
CA ASP A 85 -19.75 -12.40 -9.18
C ASP A 85 -18.45 -12.31 -8.35
N THR A 86 -17.74 -11.19 -8.45
CA THR A 86 -16.44 -10.93 -7.78
C THR A 86 -16.64 -10.10 -6.52
N SER A 87 -16.08 -10.50 -5.39
CA SER A 87 -16.16 -9.71 -4.15
C SER A 87 -15.18 -8.52 -4.16
N LEU A 88 -15.50 -7.45 -3.44
CA LEU A 88 -14.80 -6.17 -3.49
C LEU A 88 -14.28 -5.73 -2.12
N LEU A 89 -12.98 -5.48 -2.03
CA LEU A 89 -12.41 -4.53 -1.06
C LEU A 89 -12.30 -3.18 -1.76
N LEU A 90 -13.08 -2.21 -1.28
CA LEU A 90 -13.17 -0.87 -1.88
C LEU A 90 -12.06 0.04 -1.35
N GLY A 91 -11.28 0.65 -2.23
CA GLY A 91 -10.36 1.74 -1.91
C GLY A 91 -11.00 3.10 -2.17
N LEU A 92 -10.84 4.03 -1.23
CA LEU A 92 -11.10 5.45 -1.44
C LEU A 92 -9.76 6.18 -1.31
N TRP A 93 -9.29 6.85 -2.36
CA TRP A 93 -7.99 7.50 -2.40
C TRP A 93 -8.03 8.87 -1.68
N THR A 94 -7.53 8.89 -0.45
CA THR A 94 -7.51 10.08 0.43
C THR A 94 -6.43 11.10 0.04
N SER A 95 -5.27 10.62 -0.39
CA SER A 95 -4.11 11.45 -0.73
C SER A 95 -4.39 12.44 -1.87
N GLY A 96 -3.86 13.66 -1.74
CA GLY A 96 -4.05 14.73 -2.72
C GLY A 96 -5.39 15.48 -2.63
N GLY A 97 -6.23 15.21 -1.63
CA GLY A 97 -7.48 15.94 -1.36
C GLY A 97 -8.68 15.48 -2.19
N GLY A 98 -8.65 14.25 -2.72
CA GLY A 98 -9.71 13.69 -3.55
C GLY A 98 -10.97 13.25 -2.79
N MET A 99 -10.91 13.10 -1.46
CA MET A 99 -11.87 12.30 -0.68
C MET A 99 -13.34 12.72 -0.81
N ALA A 100 -13.65 14.01 -1.00
CA ALA A 100 -15.03 14.46 -1.21
C ALA A 100 -15.66 13.89 -2.51
N ASN A 101 -14.83 13.58 -3.52
CA ASN A 101 -15.26 12.92 -4.75
C ASN A 101 -15.39 11.41 -4.57
N GLU A 102 -14.50 10.79 -3.81
CA GLU A 102 -14.55 9.36 -3.46
C GLU A 102 -15.84 9.02 -2.70
N LEU A 103 -16.18 9.83 -1.69
CA LEU A 103 -17.45 9.76 -0.95
C LEU A 103 -18.66 9.93 -1.89
N ALA A 104 -18.60 10.86 -2.83
CA ALA A 104 -19.67 11.08 -3.81
C ALA A 104 -19.83 9.91 -4.79
N ALA A 105 -18.71 9.29 -5.21
CA ALA A 105 -18.71 8.10 -6.06
C ALA A 105 -19.24 6.87 -5.31
N LEU A 106 -18.80 6.64 -4.07
CA LEU A 106 -19.32 5.58 -3.19
C LEU A 106 -20.83 5.70 -3.00
N LYS A 107 -21.32 6.90 -2.64
CA LYS A 107 -22.77 7.17 -2.49
C LYS A 107 -23.55 6.94 -3.78
N SER A 108 -22.96 7.29 -4.92
CA SER A 108 -23.56 7.06 -6.23
C SER A 108 -23.61 5.56 -6.56
N ALA A 109 -22.56 4.80 -6.27
CA ALA A 109 -22.53 3.35 -6.47
C ALA A 109 -23.60 2.62 -5.64
N ILE A 110 -23.71 2.95 -4.34
CA ILE A 110 -24.76 2.43 -3.44
C ILE A 110 -26.15 2.72 -4.03
N SER A 111 -26.39 3.95 -4.49
CA SER A 111 -27.69 4.36 -5.03
C SER A 111 -27.99 3.85 -6.44
N GLN A 112 -26.97 3.48 -7.23
CA GLN A 112 -27.11 3.05 -8.63
C GLN A 112 -27.27 1.54 -8.76
N TYR A 113 -26.55 0.77 -7.94
CA TYR A 113 -26.46 -0.68 -8.05
C TYR A 113 -27.14 -1.43 -6.88
N GLY A 114 -27.40 -0.77 -5.75
CA GLY A 114 -28.15 -1.33 -4.64
C GLY A 114 -27.58 -2.66 -4.11
N GLU A 115 -28.46 -3.59 -3.74
CA GLU A 115 -28.10 -4.89 -3.15
C GLU A 115 -27.17 -5.72 -4.03
N ASP A 116 -27.25 -5.60 -5.37
CA ASP A 116 -26.37 -6.34 -6.29
C ASP A 116 -24.91 -5.92 -6.17
N PHE A 117 -24.64 -4.66 -5.80
CA PHE A 117 -23.31 -4.18 -5.42
C PHE A 117 -23.01 -4.48 -3.95
N THR A 118 -23.89 -4.09 -3.02
CA THR A 118 -23.52 -4.10 -1.60
C THR A 118 -23.31 -5.50 -1.03
N LYS A 119 -23.96 -6.54 -1.58
CA LYS A 119 -23.72 -7.94 -1.22
C LYS A 119 -22.32 -8.46 -1.57
N LEU A 120 -21.57 -7.76 -2.45
CA LEU A 120 -20.24 -8.15 -2.90
C LEU A 120 -19.12 -7.46 -2.10
N VAL A 121 -19.43 -6.41 -1.33
CA VAL A 121 -18.42 -5.63 -0.61
C VAL A 121 -18.06 -6.33 0.71
N VAL A 122 -16.78 -6.64 0.89
CA VAL A 122 -16.26 -7.34 2.09
C VAL A 122 -15.56 -6.40 3.06
N GLY A 123 -15.17 -5.21 2.61
CA GLY A 123 -14.57 -4.16 3.43
C GLY A 123 -14.35 -2.87 2.65
N ILE A 124 -14.03 -1.80 3.37
CA ILE A 124 -13.72 -0.49 2.79
C ILE A 124 -12.39 0.01 3.37
N SER A 125 -11.33 0.05 2.55
CA SER A 125 -10.08 0.76 2.84
C SER A 125 -10.22 2.25 2.54
N VAL A 126 -10.04 3.07 3.57
CA VAL A 126 -9.92 4.53 3.46
C VAL A 126 -8.44 4.85 3.41
N GLY A 127 -7.91 5.19 2.23
CA GLY A 127 -6.47 5.35 2.00
C GLY A 127 -5.69 4.04 1.83
N SER A 128 -4.44 4.20 1.39
CA SER A 128 -3.41 3.18 1.20
C SER A 128 -2.04 3.83 1.26
N GLU A 129 -1.18 3.49 2.22
CA GLU A 129 0.14 4.09 2.45
C GLU A 129 0.14 5.62 2.69
N ASP A 130 -0.99 6.18 3.12
CA ASP A 130 -1.11 7.63 3.36
C ASP A 130 -0.26 8.10 4.54
N LEU A 131 -0.02 7.24 5.53
CA LEU A 131 0.85 7.50 6.68
C LEU A 131 2.31 7.28 6.29
N TYR A 132 2.61 6.24 5.49
CA TYR A 132 3.95 6.02 4.96
C TYR A 132 4.41 7.20 4.09
N ARG A 133 3.57 7.68 3.17
CA ARG A 133 3.86 8.89 2.36
C ARG A 133 3.99 10.18 3.18
N ASN A 134 3.54 10.20 4.44
CA ASN A 134 3.68 11.32 5.37
C ASN A 134 4.84 11.11 6.38
N SER A 135 5.53 9.97 6.34
CA SER A 135 6.70 9.67 7.16
C SER A 135 7.97 10.38 6.66
N VAL A 136 9.07 10.30 7.40
CA VAL A 136 10.37 10.81 6.92
C VAL A 136 10.85 9.94 5.76
N GLU A 137 10.70 8.64 5.92
CA GLU A 137 11.10 7.58 5.02
C GLU A 137 10.39 7.69 3.66
N GLY A 138 9.06 7.90 3.66
CA GLY A 138 8.28 8.13 2.44
C GLY A 138 8.58 9.46 1.74
N VAL A 139 8.91 10.51 2.50
CA VAL A 139 9.35 11.80 1.93
C VAL A 139 10.76 11.72 1.35
N GLU A 140 11.67 10.96 1.96
CA GLU A 140 13.00 10.67 1.39
C GLU A 140 12.93 9.74 0.16
N ALA A 141 11.89 8.91 0.06
CA ALA A 141 11.58 8.05 -1.09
C ALA A 141 10.84 8.74 -2.26
N ASP A 142 10.46 10.01 -2.14
CA ASP A 142 9.53 10.71 -3.06
C ASP A 142 8.23 9.91 -3.29
N ALA A 143 7.72 9.26 -2.24
CA ALA A 143 6.60 8.31 -2.31
C ALA A 143 5.25 8.94 -2.71
N GLY A 144 5.20 10.27 -2.84
CA GLY A 144 4.01 11.03 -3.21
C GLY A 144 3.45 11.85 -2.05
N VAL A 145 2.18 12.24 -2.17
CA VAL A 145 1.48 13.00 -1.12
C VAL A 145 0.90 12.03 -0.09
N GLY A 146 1.22 12.21 1.19
CA GLY A 146 0.56 11.52 2.30
C GLY A 146 -0.58 12.32 2.94
N VAL A 147 -1.15 11.78 4.02
CA VAL A 147 -2.23 12.41 4.82
C VAL A 147 -1.89 12.33 6.31
N ASN A 148 -2.35 13.30 7.10
CA ASN A 148 -2.08 13.32 8.54
C ASN A 148 -3.01 12.34 9.31
N PRO A 149 -2.56 11.76 10.45
CA PRO A 149 -3.37 10.79 11.19
C PRO A 149 -4.74 11.31 11.64
N ASP A 150 -4.86 12.60 11.95
CA ASP A 150 -6.10 13.26 12.34
C ASP A 150 -7.05 13.48 11.15
N GLU A 151 -6.54 13.98 10.03
CA GLU A 151 -7.28 14.12 8.77
C GLU A 151 -7.79 12.75 8.26
N LEU A 152 -6.99 11.70 8.38
CA LEU A 152 -7.37 10.33 8.02
C LEU A 152 -8.46 9.76 8.94
N VAL A 153 -8.43 10.06 10.25
CA VAL A 153 -9.51 9.70 11.19
C VAL A 153 -10.81 10.44 10.84
N GLU A 154 -10.74 11.71 10.42
CA GLU A 154 -11.92 12.42 9.91
C GLU A 154 -12.47 11.76 8.63
N TYR A 155 -11.62 11.29 7.71
CA TYR A 155 -12.05 10.58 6.51
C TYR A 155 -12.68 9.20 6.82
N ILE A 156 -12.15 8.46 7.79
CA ILE A 156 -12.75 7.20 8.28
C ILE A 156 -14.15 7.46 8.85
N GLN A 157 -14.33 8.50 9.65
CA GLN A 157 -15.64 8.87 10.18
C GLN A 157 -16.61 9.32 9.08
N GLN A 158 -16.15 10.08 8.08
CA GLN A 158 -16.97 10.50 6.94
C GLN A 158 -17.50 9.32 6.12
N VAL A 159 -16.71 8.26 5.94
CA VAL A 159 -17.18 7.02 5.30
C VAL A 159 -18.21 6.32 6.18
N ARG A 160 -17.95 6.20 7.49
CA ARG A 160 -18.84 5.56 8.45
C ARG A 160 -20.21 6.25 8.52
N ASP A 161 -20.23 7.59 8.52
CA ASP A 161 -21.44 8.41 8.48
C ASP A 161 -22.19 8.31 7.13
N LEU A 162 -21.47 8.10 6.02
CA LEU A 162 -22.05 8.00 4.67
C LEU A 162 -22.73 6.65 4.43
N ILE A 163 -22.15 5.55 4.91
CA ILE A 163 -22.71 4.20 4.75
C ILE A 163 -23.77 3.85 5.80
N ALA A 164 -23.88 4.63 6.88
CA ALA A 164 -24.89 4.44 7.92
C ALA A 164 -26.32 4.42 7.35
N GLY A 165 -27.05 3.31 7.61
CA GLY A 165 -28.41 3.10 7.08
C GLY A 165 -28.49 2.75 5.60
N THR A 166 -27.37 2.43 4.95
CA THR A 166 -27.32 1.86 3.60
C THR A 166 -27.09 0.34 3.63
N GLY A 167 -27.08 -0.31 2.46
CA GLY A 167 -26.70 -1.72 2.34
C GLY A 167 -25.24 -2.04 2.69
N LEU A 168 -24.41 -1.03 3.00
CA LEU A 168 -23.04 -1.18 3.50
C LEU A 168 -22.91 -0.85 5.00
N ALA A 169 -24.00 -0.63 5.74
CA ALA A 169 -23.94 -0.13 7.12
C ALA A 169 -23.16 -1.02 8.11
N ASP A 170 -23.13 -2.33 7.86
CA ASP A 170 -22.42 -3.33 8.68
C ASP A 170 -21.06 -3.76 8.07
N VAL A 171 -20.63 -3.15 6.96
CA VAL A 171 -19.35 -3.46 6.29
C VAL A 171 -18.19 -2.80 7.05
N PRO A 172 -17.12 -3.54 7.40
CA PRO A 172 -16.08 -3.02 8.28
C PRO A 172 -15.08 -2.12 7.51
N ILE A 173 -14.72 -1.00 8.14
CA ILE A 173 -13.88 0.05 7.56
C ILE A 173 -12.44 -0.11 8.05
N GLY A 174 -11.48 -0.14 7.14
CA GLY A 174 -10.05 -0.17 7.44
C GLY A 174 -9.30 1.04 6.88
N HIS A 175 -8.02 1.07 7.21
CA HIS A 175 -6.99 1.80 6.47
C HIS A 175 -5.91 0.78 6.08
N VAL A 176 -5.09 1.10 5.09
CA VAL A 176 -4.04 0.22 4.57
C VAL A 176 -2.71 0.96 4.65
N ASP A 177 -1.69 0.36 5.28
CA ASP A 177 -0.36 0.97 5.38
C ASP A 177 0.75 -0.06 5.72
N THR A 178 2.00 0.38 5.76
CA THR A 178 3.19 -0.41 6.06
C THR A 178 3.32 -0.72 7.57
N TRP A 179 4.14 -1.73 7.94
CA TRP A 179 4.32 -2.11 9.34
C TRP A 179 4.98 -1.02 10.19
N ASP A 180 5.85 -0.20 9.59
CA ASP A 180 6.53 0.92 10.20
C ASP A 180 5.56 2.09 10.45
N SER A 181 4.67 2.39 9.50
CA SER A 181 3.53 3.30 9.72
C SER A 181 2.61 2.82 10.84
N TRP A 182 2.29 1.53 10.90
CA TRP A 182 1.43 0.98 11.96
C TRP A 182 2.12 0.94 13.33
N THR A 183 3.44 0.70 13.38
CA THR A 183 4.19 0.70 14.66
C THR A 183 4.61 2.09 15.13
N ASN A 184 4.51 3.12 14.29
CA ASN A 184 4.73 4.49 14.70
C ASN A 184 3.58 5.02 15.59
N THR A 185 3.89 5.26 16.86
CA THR A 185 2.92 5.70 17.88
C THR A 185 2.22 7.04 17.60
N SER A 186 2.70 7.88 16.67
CA SER A 186 1.93 9.06 16.23
C SER A 186 0.62 8.70 15.53
N ASN A 187 0.54 7.49 14.97
CA ASN A 187 -0.54 7.05 14.10
C ASN A 187 -1.61 6.24 14.86
N ALA A 188 -1.47 6.09 16.18
CA ALA A 188 -2.34 5.26 17.01
C ALA A 188 -3.83 5.64 16.96
N ALA A 189 -4.16 6.92 16.71
CA ALA A 189 -5.55 7.36 16.52
C ALA A 189 -6.23 6.70 15.30
N VAL A 190 -5.47 6.39 14.24
CA VAL A 190 -5.97 5.66 13.06
C VAL A 190 -6.27 4.21 13.45
N ILE A 191 -5.36 3.56 14.20
CA ILE A 191 -5.56 2.21 14.76
C ILE A 191 -6.81 2.17 15.64
N GLU A 192 -7.10 3.22 16.41
CA GLU A 192 -8.32 3.31 17.22
C GLU A 192 -9.59 3.44 16.38
N ALA A 193 -9.57 4.21 15.28
CA ALA A 193 -10.75 4.54 14.46
C ALA A 193 -11.20 3.46 13.45
N VAL A 194 -10.27 2.63 12.96
CA VAL A 194 -10.55 1.54 12.01
C VAL A 194 -11.16 0.30 12.68
N ASP A 195 -11.79 -0.58 11.92
CA ASP A 195 -12.31 -1.88 12.38
C ASP A 195 -11.27 -3.01 12.17
N TRP A 196 -10.42 -2.88 11.14
CA TRP A 196 -9.30 -3.76 10.80
C TRP A 196 -8.10 -2.97 10.25
N LEU A 197 -6.90 -3.55 10.30
CA LEU A 197 -5.68 -2.95 9.75
C LEU A 197 -5.28 -3.67 8.46
N GLY A 198 -5.18 -2.95 7.34
CA GLY A 198 -4.59 -3.46 6.12
C GLY A 198 -3.07 -3.33 6.18
N PHE A 199 -2.37 -4.43 5.94
CA PHE A 199 -0.92 -4.47 5.86
C PHE A 199 -0.47 -4.67 4.42
N ASP A 200 0.32 -3.70 3.95
CA ASP A 200 1.05 -3.79 2.69
C ASP A 200 2.52 -4.12 3.01
N GLY A 201 2.98 -5.26 2.50
CA GLY A 201 4.11 -6.00 3.09
C GLY A 201 5.07 -6.57 2.06
N TYR A 202 6.12 -5.80 1.72
CA TYR A 202 7.11 -6.17 0.72
C TYR A 202 8.53 -6.33 1.30
N PRO A 203 9.00 -7.57 1.55
CA PRO A 203 10.40 -7.84 1.87
C PRO A 203 11.37 -7.42 0.77
N PHE A 204 10.94 -7.46 -0.50
CA PHE A 204 11.74 -7.05 -1.65
C PHE A 204 12.31 -5.63 -1.48
N TRP A 205 11.49 -4.68 -1.03
CA TRP A 205 11.89 -3.28 -0.83
C TRP A 205 12.70 -3.01 0.45
N GLN A 206 12.95 -4.01 1.29
CA GLN A 206 13.63 -3.82 2.60
C GLN A 206 15.16 -3.94 2.51
N SER A 207 15.80 -3.24 1.56
CA SER A 207 17.25 -3.31 1.29
C SER A 207 18.17 -2.74 2.38
N THR A 208 17.61 -2.19 3.45
CA THR A 208 18.32 -1.89 4.71
C THR A 208 18.53 -3.13 5.60
N PHE A 209 17.94 -4.26 5.23
CA PHE A 209 18.10 -5.58 5.84
C PHE A 209 18.69 -6.57 4.81
N GLU A 210 19.09 -7.77 5.26
CA GLU A 210 19.46 -8.87 4.36
C GLU A 210 18.20 -9.39 3.64
N ASN A 211 17.87 -8.81 2.48
CA ASN A 211 16.58 -9.00 1.81
C ASN A 211 16.56 -10.05 0.68
N ASP A 212 17.55 -10.93 0.61
CA ASP A 212 17.54 -12.10 -0.27
C ASP A 212 16.27 -12.97 -0.09
N ILE A 213 15.85 -13.67 -1.15
CA ILE A 213 14.68 -14.54 -1.15
C ILE A 213 14.69 -15.60 -0.04
N SER A 214 15.86 -16.08 0.39
CA SER A 214 15.98 -17.06 1.48
C SER A 214 15.66 -16.49 2.87
N ASN A 215 15.67 -15.17 3.04
CA ASN A 215 15.28 -14.47 4.28
C ASN A 215 13.94 -13.72 4.15
N ALA A 216 13.43 -13.50 2.93
CA ALA A 216 12.19 -12.77 2.65
C ALA A 216 10.99 -13.22 3.50
N LYS A 217 10.84 -14.54 3.73
CA LYS A 217 9.80 -15.10 4.59
C LYS A 217 9.91 -14.63 6.05
N GLN A 218 11.13 -14.50 6.59
CA GLN A 218 11.33 -14.05 7.96
C GLN A 218 11.07 -12.54 8.08
N LEU A 219 11.54 -11.73 7.12
CA LEU A 219 11.24 -10.30 7.06
C LEU A 219 9.72 -10.04 6.96
N PHE A 220 9.01 -10.84 6.17
CA PHE A 220 7.55 -10.84 6.10
C PHE A 220 6.91 -11.16 7.47
N LEU A 221 7.33 -12.24 8.13
CA LEU A 221 6.79 -12.62 9.44
C LEU A 221 7.10 -11.56 10.51
N ASP A 222 8.31 -11.02 10.53
CA ASP A 222 8.73 -9.98 11.49
C ASP A 222 7.98 -8.67 11.30
N SER A 223 7.52 -8.35 10.09
CA SER A 223 6.65 -7.18 9.82
C SER A 223 5.17 -7.48 10.11
N TRP A 224 4.69 -8.66 9.74
CA TRP A 224 3.32 -9.14 10.04
C TRP A 224 3.02 -9.26 11.54
N GLU A 225 3.93 -9.82 12.34
CA GLU A 225 3.76 -9.92 13.79
C GLU A 225 3.80 -8.55 14.48
N LYS A 226 4.59 -7.59 13.97
CA LYS A 226 4.59 -6.20 14.46
C LYS A 226 3.23 -5.52 14.23
N THR A 227 2.66 -5.62 13.04
CA THR A 227 1.33 -5.04 12.74
C THR A 227 0.24 -5.69 13.60
N LYS A 228 0.25 -7.02 13.76
CA LYS A 228 -0.68 -7.72 14.68
C LYS A 228 -0.50 -7.32 16.16
N ALA A 229 0.73 -7.06 16.60
CA ALA A 229 0.99 -6.63 17.97
C ALA A 229 0.37 -5.26 18.32
N VAL A 230 0.20 -4.37 17.33
CA VAL A 230 -0.49 -3.07 17.52
C VAL A 230 -2.00 -3.13 17.19
N ALA A 231 -2.45 -4.06 16.36
CA ALA A 231 -3.89 -4.29 16.09
C ALA A 231 -4.70 -4.73 17.33
N GLY A 232 -4.03 -5.38 18.29
CA GLY A 232 -4.61 -5.78 19.57
C GLY A 232 -5.64 -6.92 19.45
N SER A 233 -6.90 -6.57 19.20
CA SER A 233 -7.99 -7.53 18.95
C SER A 233 -8.69 -7.32 17.60
N LYS A 234 -8.25 -6.34 16.81
CA LYS A 234 -8.71 -6.10 15.45
C LYS A 234 -8.01 -7.07 14.50
N GLU A 235 -8.68 -7.41 13.41
CA GLU A 235 -8.04 -8.23 12.37
C GLU A 235 -6.94 -7.44 11.66
N VAL A 236 -5.93 -8.16 11.17
CA VAL A 236 -4.99 -7.64 10.18
C VAL A 236 -5.23 -8.39 8.88
N TRP A 237 -5.40 -7.68 7.78
CA TRP A 237 -5.63 -8.22 6.45
C TRP A 237 -4.37 -8.02 5.59
N MET A 238 -4.10 -8.95 4.68
CA MET A 238 -3.01 -8.82 3.72
C MET A 238 -3.52 -8.07 2.50
N THR A 239 -3.27 -6.76 2.44
CA THR A 239 -3.83 -5.89 1.39
C THR A 239 -2.90 -5.68 0.21
N GLU A 240 -1.60 -5.89 0.41
CA GLU A 240 -0.59 -6.15 -0.63
C GLU A 240 0.53 -7.04 -0.10
N THR A 241 0.89 -8.06 -0.87
CA THR A 241 2.24 -8.62 -0.85
C THR A 241 2.54 -9.28 -2.19
N GLY A 242 3.82 -9.35 -2.54
CA GLY A 242 4.28 -9.94 -3.79
C GLY A 242 5.80 -9.94 -3.88
N TRP A 243 6.32 -10.59 -4.93
CA TRP A 243 7.74 -10.57 -5.27
C TRP A 243 7.90 -10.50 -6.80
N PRO A 244 8.78 -9.65 -7.34
CA PRO A 244 8.89 -9.46 -8.78
C PRO A 244 9.23 -10.72 -9.59
N VAL A 245 8.50 -10.93 -10.69
CA VAL A 245 8.77 -11.95 -11.70
C VAL A 245 9.92 -11.56 -12.64
N SER A 246 10.19 -10.27 -12.80
CA SER A 246 11.31 -9.73 -13.57
C SER A 246 11.59 -8.28 -13.22
N GLY A 247 12.82 -7.82 -13.46
CA GLY A 247 13.25 -6.45 -13.25
C GLY A 247 14.70 -6.35 -12.79
N ASP A 248 15.06 -5.17 -12.32
CA ASP A 248 16.27 -4.89 -11.56
C ASP A 248 16.13 -5.51 -10.14
N SER A 249 17.23 -5.57 -9.40
CA SER A 249 17.28 -6.13 -8.04
C SER A 249 17.41 -5.01 -7.02
N GLU A 250 16.73 -5.13 -5.88
CA GLU A 250 16.76 -4.14 -4.80
C GLU A 250 17.58 -4.71 -3.63
N GLY A 251 18.74 -4.12 -3.33
CA GLY A 251 19.70 -4.73 -2.39
C GLY A 251 20.13 -6.14 -2.85
N ASP A 252 19.90 -7.14 -2.01
CA ASP A 252 20.11 -8.56 -2.33
C ASP A 252 18.84 -9.23 -2.93
N ALA A 253 17.69 -8.55 -2.95
CA ALA A 253 16.43 -9.09 -3.47
C ALA A 253 16.42 -9.16 -5.01
N VAL A 254 16.67 -10.36 -5.55
CA VAL A 254 16.66 -10.58 -7.01
C VAL A 254 15.24 -10.80 -7.55
N ALA A 255 14.83 -9.95 -8.50
CA ALA A 255 13.60 -10.09 -9.28
C ALA A 255 13.68 -11.29 -10.25
N SER A 256 12.86 -12.31 -10.05
CA SER A 256 12.71 -13.44 -10.97
C SER A 256 11.47 -14.28 -10.69
N ALA A 257 10.88 -14.89 -11.72
CA ALA A 257 9.76 -15.82 -11.58
C ALA A 257 10.08 -17.05 -10.70
N ALA A 258 11.37 -17.41 -10.56
CA ALA A 258 11.79 -18.46 -9.63
C ALA A 258 11.66 -18.00 -8.16
N ASN A 259 12.13 -16.79 -7.85
CA ASN A 259 12.00 -16.21 -6.51
C ASN A 259 10.55 -15.85 -6.19
N ALA A 260 9.79 -15.37 -7.18
CA ALA A 260 8.36 -15.14 -7.05
C ALA A 260 7.58 -16.42 -6.68
N LYS A 261 7.95 -17.58 -7.25
CA LYS A 261 7.38 -18.86 -6.82
C LYS A 261 7.77 -19.24 -5.39
N ILE A 262 9.03 -19.04 -4.98
CA ILE A 262 9.45 -19.32 -3.60
C ILE A 262 8.62 -18.47 -2.64
N TYR A 263 8.48 -17.17 -2.92
CA TYR A 263 7.69 -16.25 -2.10
C TYR A 263 6.20 -16.63 -2.06
N TRP A 264 5.62 -17.04 -3.20
CA TRP A 264 4.25 -17.56 -3.27
C TRP A 264 4.06 -18.84 -2.43
N ASP A 265 4.92 -19.85 -2.62
CA ASP A 265 4.84 -21.13 -1.91
C ASP A 265 5.05 -20.96 -0.38
N GLU A 266 5.86 -19.98 0.02
CA GLU A 266 6.29 -19.78 1.41
C GLU A 266 5.53 -18.73 2.22
N VAL A 267 4.94 -17.71 1.57
CA VAL A 267 4.22 -16.60 2.21
C VAL A 267 2.76 -16.53 1.74
N GLY A 268 2.51 -16.57 0.42
CA GLY A 268 1.14 -16.51 -0.11
C GLY A 268 0.28 -17.70 0.29
N CYS A 269 0.74 -18.92 0.00
CA CYS A 269 0.01 -20.15 0.23
C CYS A 269 -0.42 -20.41 1.70
N PRO A 270 0.36 -20.04 2.74
CA PRO A 270 -0.12 -20.04 4.11
C PRO A 270 -1.26 -19.05 4.43
N LEU A 271 -1.34 -17.92 3.72
CA LEU A 271 -2.38 -16.90 3.93
C LEU A 271 -3.70 -17.26 3.22
N PHE A 272 -3.62 -17.81 2.01
CA PHE A 272 -4.78 -18.18 1.20
C PHE A 272 -5.73 -19.14 1.97
N GLY A 273 -7.00 -18.76 2.04
CA GLY A 273 -8.05 -19.44 2.81
C GLY A 273 -8.01 -19.26 4.34
N ASN A 274 -6.98 -18.59 4.90
CA ASN A 274 -6.80 -18.38 6.35
C ASN A 274 -6.82 -16.90 6.77
N THR A 275 -6.45 -15.99 5.87
CA THR A 275 -6.37 -14.53 6.08
C THR A 275 -6.96 -13.82 4.87
N ASN A 276 -7.72 -12.74 5.06
CA ASN A 276 -8.19 -11.91 3.95
C ASN A 276 -7.00 -11.35 3.16
N THR A 277 -6.86 -11.74 1.89
CA THR A 277 -5.60 -11.61 1.14
C THR A 277 -5.78 -11.15 -0.31
N TRP A 278 -5.20 -10.00 -0.65
CA TRP A 278 -5.06 -9.53 -2.02
C TRP A 278 -3.58 -9.55 -2.41
N TRP A 279 -3.26 -10.38 -3.40
CA TRP A 279 -1.89 -10.54 -3.89
C TRP A 279 -1.57 -9.50 -4.95
N TYR A 280 -0.39 -8.89 -4.83
CA TYR A 280 0.09 -7.91 -5.79
C TYR A 280 0.99 -8.61 -6.83
N ILE A 281 0.59 -8.72 -8.10
CA ILE A 281 -0.68 -8.30 -8.73
C ILE A 281 -1.12 -9.35 -9.76
N LEU A 282 -2.37 -9.31 -10.26
CA LEU A 282 -2.78 -10.23 -11.34
C LEU A 282 -1.91 -10.03 -12.58
N GLN A 283 -1.85 -8.78 -13.05
CA GLN A 283 -1.11 -8.28 -14.21
C GLN A 283 -0.67 -6.86 -13.85
N ASP A 284 0.59 -6.48 -14.09
CA ASP A 284 1.03 -5.10 -13.82
C ASP A 284 0.35 -4.11 -14.77
N THR A 285 0.37 -4.41 -16.07
CA THR A 285 -0.24 -3.60 -17.12
C THR A 285 -0.37 -4.39 -18.42
N ASP A 286 -1.29 -4.00 -19.30
CA ASP A 286 -1.48 -4.64 -20.62
C ASP A 286 -0.53 -4.05 -21.67
N GLY A 287 0.08 -4.92 -22.48
CA GLY A 287 0.98 -4.53 -23.58
C GLY A 287 2.41 -4.13 -23.19
N ALA A 288 2.72 -3.94 -21.91
CA ALA A 288 4.07 -3.63 -21.42
C ALA A 288 4.46 -4.42 -20.16
N THR A 289 5.74 -4.36 -19.79
CA THR A 289 6.29 -4.98 -18.58
C THR A 289 7.10 -3.90 -17.84
N PRO A 290 6.67 -3.45 -16.64
CA PRO A 290 7.41 -2.46 -15.87
C PRO A 290 8.69 -3.04 -15.27
N ASN A 291 9.49 -2.16 -14.65
CA ASN A 291 10.71 -2.54 -13.96
C ASN A 291 10.69 -1.98 -12.51
N PRO A 292 10.55 -2.84 -11.48
CA PRO A 292 10.23 -4.27 -11.55
C PRO A 292 8.78 -4.54 -12.00
N SER A 293 8.46 -5.83 -12.22
CA SER A 293 7.14 -6.35 -12.58
C SER A 293 6.76 -7.50 -11.64
N PHE A 294 5.57 -7.44 -11.06
CA PHE A 294 5.00 -8.33 -10.04
C PHE A 294 3.88 -9.25 -10.56
N GLY A 295 3.35 -9.00 -11.76
CA GLY A 295 2.20 -9.70 -12.32
C GLY A 295 2.35 -11.23 -12.33
N VAL A 296 1.38 -11.97 -11.79
CA VAL A 296 1.35 -13.44 -11.89
C VAL A 296 1.06 -13.92 -13.32
N VAL A 297 0.52 -13.05 -14.17
CA VAL A 297 0.45 -13.20 -15.64
C VAL A 297 1.24 -12.07 -16.32
N GLY A 298 1.73 -12.31 -17.54
CA GLY A 298 2.55 -11.34 -18.28
C GLY A 298 1.74 -10.19 -18.91
N SER A 299 2.38 -9.45 -19.82
CA SER A 299 1.83 -8.29 -20.54
C SER A 299 0.67 -8.58 -21.52
N THR A 300 -0.01 -9.70 -21.36
CA THR A 300 -1.27 -10.06 -22.01
C THR A 300 -2.03 -11.01 -21.08
N LEU A 301 -3.29 -10.71 -20.77
CA LEU A 301 -4.11 -11.54 -19.88
C LEU A 301 -4.18 -13.00 -20.35
N SER A 302 -3.91 -13.92 -19.45
CA SER A 302 -3.81 -15.36 -19.71
C SER A 302 -4.18 -16.15 -18.47
N THR A 303 -4.91 -17.25 -18.61
CA THR A 303 -5.15 -18.19 -17.50
C THR A 303 -3.92 -19.05 -17.16
N THR A 304 -2.85 -18.98 -17.95
CA THR A 304 -1.58 -19.64 -17.66
C THR A 304 -0.65 -18.65 -16.94
N PRO A 305 -0.37 -18.86 -15.63
CA PRO A 305 0.52 -17.99 -14.86
C PRO A 305 1.99 -18.17 -15.24
N LEU A 306 2.83 -17.20 -14.88
CA LEU A 306 4.29 -17.21 -15.11
C LEU A 306 5.04 -18.21 -14.21
N TYR A 307 4.41 -18.67 -13.14
CA TYR A 307 4.91 -19.73 -12.25
C TYR A 307 3.76 -20.57 -11.67
N ASP A 308 4.07 -21.76 -11.16
CA ASP A 308 3.06 -22.67 -10.57
C ASP A 308 2.47 -22.08 -9.28
N LEU A 309 1.19 -21.70 -9.33
CA LEU A 309 0.44 -21.12 -8.22
C LEU A 309 -0.15 -22.16 -7.25
N SER A 310 0.00 -23.46 -7.51
CA SER A 310 -0.93 -24.45 -6.94
C SER A 310 -0.66 -24.94 -5.52
N CYS A 311 0.20 -24.26 -4.76
CA CYS A 311 0.51 -24.48 -3.34
C CYS A 311 0.90 -25.92 -2.92
N LYS A 312 1.14 -26.84 -3.88
CA LYS A 312 1.45 -28.26 -3.62
C LYS A 312 2.78 -28.49 -2.90
N ASN A 313 3.64 -27.48 -2.89
CA ASN A 313 4.98 -27.51 -2.29
C ASN A 313 5.03 -26.78 -0.93
N SER A 314 3.95 -26.14 -0.52
CA SER A 314 3.84 -25.39 0.74
C SER A 314 3.83 -26.33 1.93
N THR A 315 5.03 -26.70 2.39
CA THR A 315 5.22 -27.53 3.58
C THR A 315 4.70 -26.75 4.79
N SER A 316 3.54 -27.15 5.30
CA SER A 316 2.90 -26.55 6.47
C SER A 316 3.71 -26.85 7.73
N SER A 317 4.80 -26.10 7.94
CA SER A 317 5.60 -26.08 9.15
C SER A 317 4.84 -25.39 10.28
N ALA A 318 3.71 -25.99 10.67
CA ALA A 318 2.98 -25.67 11.88
C ALA A 318 3.84 -26.06 13.08
N THR A 319 4.71 -25.16 13.51
CA THR A 319 5.53 -25.29 14.71
C THR A 319 4.61 -25.20 15.93
N SER A 320 3.90 -26.29 16.20
CA SER A 320 3.08 -26.48 17.38
C SER A 320 3.99 -26.68 18.59
N THR A 321 4.49 -25.57 19.16
CA THR A 321 5.38 -25.51 20.33
C THR A 321 4.63 -25.91 21.61
N ALA A 322 4.18 -27.16 21.66
CA ALA A 322 3.46 -27.74 22.78
C ALA A 322 4.38 -27.88 23.98
N SER A 323 4.39 -26.84 24.82
CA SER A 323 5.17 -26.78 26.08
C SER A 323 4.75 -27.88 27.06
N SER A 324 5.37 -29.06 26.96
CA SER A 324 5.13 -30.20 27.84
C SER A 324 5.83 -30.01 29.20
N SER A 325 5.29 -29.12 30.04
CA SER A 325 5.74 -28.89 31.41
C SER A 325 5.38 -30.09 32.31
N SER A 326 6.34 -31.00 32.50
CA SER A 326 6.16 -32.27 33.22
C SER A 326 6.06 -32.10 34.74
N ALA A 327 4.94 -31.56 35.23
CA ALA A 327 4.64 -31.41 36.66
C ALA A 327 3.97 -32.68 37.24
N SER A 328 4.76 -33.61 37.78
CA SER A 328 4.24 -34.81 38.47
C SER A 328 3.66 -34.47 39.85
N ALA A 329 2.35 -34.25 39.92
CA ALA A 329 1.65 -34.07 41.19
C ALA A 329 1.47 -35.42 41.92
N THR A 330 2.25 -35.65 42.98
CA THR A 330 2.00 -36.75 43.94
C THR A 330 1.71 -36.13 45.31
N ALA A 331 0.47 -36.23 45.78
CA ALA A 331 0.08 -35.65 47.05
C ALA A 331 0.58 -36.47 48.24
N PHE A 332 0.97 -35.81 49.34
CA PHE A 332 0.90 -36.42 50.66
C PHE A 332 0.50 -35.43 51.76
N SER A 333 -0.09 -35.96 52.83
CA SER A 333 -0.79 -35.18 53.84
C SER A 333 0.16 -34.36 54.73
N GLY A 334 -0.28 -33.16 55.12
CA GLY A 334 0.45 -32.30 56.04
C GLY A 334 0.48 -32.81 57.48
N LYS A 335 1.48 -32.36 58.24
CA LYS A 335 1.53 -32.44 59.71
C LYS A 335 2.12 -31.16 60.29
N THR A 336 1.64 -30.78 61.47
CA THR A 336 1.86 -29.49 62.14
C THR A 336 3.18 -29.38 62.93
N THR A 337 3.45 -28.18 63.45
CA THR A 337 4.56 -27.74 64.34
C THR A 337 5.89 -27.44 63.64
N GLY A 338 6.60 -26.34 63.95
CA GLY A 338 6.21 -25.18 64.76
C GLY A 338 7.41 -24.29 65.16
N SER A 339 7.17 -22.99 65.42
CA SER A 339 8.16 -21.98 65.91
C SER A 339 9.29 -21.59 64.93
N SER A 340 9.89 -20.39 64.97
CA SER A 340 9.52 -19.09 65.58
C SER A 340 10.37 -17.93 65.02
N SER A 341 9.96 -16.68 65.31
CA SER A 341 10.82 -15.48 65.50
C SER A 341 11.78 -15.01 64.38
N SER A 342 11.32 -14.01 63.62
CA SER A 342 11.93 -12.66 63.45
C SER A 342 13.45 -12.44 63.52
N GLY A 343 14.01 -11.69 62.54
CA GLY A 343 15.27 -10.96 62.73
C GLY A 343 15.81 -10.27 61.48
N SER A 344 15.82 -8.94 61.44
CA SER A 344 16.49 -8.14 60.39
C SER A 344 17.99 -7.98 60.69
N GLY A 345 18.86 -7.96 59.67
CA GLY A 345 20.30 -7.74 59.86
C GLY A 345 21.06 -7.45 58.56
N SER A 346 21.54 -6.21 58.41
CA SER A 346 22.26 -5.69 57.24
C SER A 346 23.75 -6.07 57.22
N SER A 347 24.42 -5.75 56.09
CA SER A 347 25.90 -5.59 55.92
C SER A 347 26.75 -6.88 56.05
N SER A 348 28.03 -6.92 55.63
CA SER A 348 28.78 -6.30 54.50
C SER A 348 30.13 -7.04 54.37
N GLY A 349 30.80 -6.99 53.21
CA GLY A 349 32.15 -7.58 53.08
C GLY A 349 32.74 -7.54 51.67
N SER A 350 33.90 -6.91 51.52
CA SER A 350 34.58 -6.71 50.23
C SER A 350 35.98 -7.37 50.19
N GLY A 351 36.40 -7.82 49.01
CA GLY A 351 37.75 -8.33 48.69
C GLY A 351 37.67 -9.19 47.42
N SER A 352 38.40 -8.98 46.31
CA SER A 352 39.81 -8.56 46.10
C SER A 352 40.80 -9.58 46.69
N SER A 353 41.80 -10.13 45.99
CA SER A 353 42.24 -10.06 44.57
C SER A 353 43.20 -11.27 44.31
N ALA A 354 43.96 -11.49 43.22
CA ALA A 354 44.36 -10.68 42.06
C ALA A 354 44.86 -11.56 40.86
N SER A 355 45.10 -10.90 39.71
CA SER A 355 46.17 -11.09 38.70
C SER A 355 46.73 -12.48 38.33
N GLY A 356 46.77 -12.76 37.02
CA GLY A 356 47.63 -13.80 36.43
C GLY A 356 47.85 -13.58 34.92
N SER A 357 49.00 -13.01 34.53
CA SER A 357 49.34 -12.70 33.13
C SER A 357 50.37 -13.69 32.56
N GLY A 358 50.23 -14.07 31.28
CA GLY A 358 51.21 -14.87 30.54
C GLY A 358 51.05 -14.70 29.03
N SER A 359 52.17 -14.63 28.30
CA SER A 359 52.20 -14.23 26.88
C SER A 359 53.16 -15.09 26.04
N SER A 360 52.91 -15.16 24.73
CA SER A 360 53.73 -15.79 23.67
C SER A 360 53.80 -17.34 23.70
N ALA A 361 54.05 -18.07 22.59
CA ALA A 361 54.55 -17.65 21.28
C ALA A 361 54.05 -18.51 20.08
N SER A 362 54.11 -17.91 18.90
CA SER A 362 54.16 -18.44 17.51
C SER A 362 54.23 -19.96 17.23
N GLY A 363 53.52 -20.39 16.18
CA GLY A 363 53.81 -21.63 15.44
C GLY A 363 53.24 -21.62 14.01
N SER A 364 54.10 -21.42 13.00
CA SER A 364 53.73 -21.45 11.57
C SER A 364 54.22 -22.74 10.90
N GLY A 365 53.43 -23.30 9.98
CA GLY A 365 53.82 -24.48 9.18
C GLY A 365 53.15 -24.45 7.80
N SER A 366 53.93 -24.68 6.74
CA SER A 366 53.51 -24.51 5.34
C SER A 366 54.01 -25.65 4.45
N SER A 367 53.44 -25.73 3.24
CA SER A 367 53.80 -26.61 2.11
C SER A 367 53.40 -28.10 2.21
N GLY A 368 52.93 -28.75 1.13
CA GLY A 368 52.51 -28.18 -0.17
C GLY A 368 52.44 -29.18 -1.34
N SER A 369 52.16 -28.66 -2.55
CA SER A 369 52.39 -29.28 -3.89
C SER A 369 51.58 -30.55 -4.26
N SER A 370 51.25 -30.84 -5.53
CA SER A 370 51.44 -30.11 -6.81
C SER A 370 50.69 -30.77 -7.99
N GLY A 371 50.37 -29.98 -9.04
CA GLY A 371 50.10 -30.49 -10.40
C GLY A 371 48.62 -30.66 -10.76
N SER A 372 48.20 -30.55 -12.04
CA SER A 372 48.93 -30.21 -13.27
C SER A 372 48.02 -29.58 -14.33
N SER A 373 48.61 -28.93 -15.34
CA SER A 373 47.91 -28.30 -16.46
C SER A 373 47.42 -29.29 -17.54
N GLY A 374 46.41 -28.88 -18.31
CA GLY A 374 45.95 -29.59 -19.50
C GLY A 374 45.30 -28.63 -20.51
N SER A 375 45.92 -28.46 -21.68
CA SER A 375 45.42 -27.63 -22.79
C SER A 375 44.80 -28.53 -23.87
N GLY A 376 43.69 -28.12 -24.49
CA GLY A 376 43.00 -28.96 -25.47
C GLY A 376 41.99 -28.23 -26.36
N SER A 377 42.46 -27.39 -27.29
CA SER A 377 41.62 -26.77 -28.32
C SER A 377 41.87 -27.42 -29.67
N GLY A 378 41.03 -28.39 -30.05
CA GLY A 378 41.07 -29.04 -31.36
C GLY A 378 40.31 -28.24 -32.43
N ALA A 379 40.85 -28.17 -33.64
CA ALA A 379 40.20 -27.49 -34.76
C ALA A 379 39.08 -28.33 -35.40
N SER A 380 38.16 -27.67 -36.09
CA SER A 380 37.27 -28.28 -37.09
C SER A 380 37.06 -27.29 -38.24
N ALA A 381 36.99 -27.81 -39.46
CA ALA A 381 37.25 -27.05 -40.68
C ALA A 381 35.98 -26.48 -41.35
N SER A 382 36.21 -25.55 -42.28
CA SER A 382 35.21 -24.94 -43.14
C SER A 382 34.53 -25.93 -44.10
N GLY A 383 33.25 -25.71 -44.38
CA GLY A 383 32.50 -26.36 -45.44
C GLY A 383 31.65 -25.33 -46.19
N SER A 384 32.11 -24.88 -47.36
CA SER A 384 31.42 -23.87 -48.18
C SER A 384 30.33 -24.49 -49.05
N GLY A 385 29.14 -23.89 -49.09
CA GLY A 385 28.01 -24.33 -49.92
C GLY A 385 27.23 -23.15 -50.50
N SER A 386 27.68 -22.63 -51.64
CA SER A 386 27.07 -21.47 -52.30
C SER A 386 26.12 -21.89 -53.43
N SER A 387 24.86 -21.46 -53.38
CA SER A 387 23.97 -21.46 -54.54
C SER A 387 23.01 -20.27 -54.50
N SER A 388 23.21 -19.30 -55.39
CA SER A 388 22.28 -18.19 -55.61
C SER A 388 21.09 -18.63 -56.47
N GLY A 389 19.92 -18.05 -56.22
CA GLY A 389 18.69 -18.40 -56.93
C GLY A 389 17.61 -17.34 -56.76
N SER A 390 17.78 -16.18 -57.40
CA SER A 390 16.78 -15.10 -57.37
C SER A 390 15.74 -15.26 -58.49
N SER A 391 14.47 -15.31 -58.13
CA SER A 391 13.34 -15.26 -59.07
C SER A 391 12.20 -14.41 -58.51
N SER A 392 12.00 -13.22 -59.06
CA SER A 392 10.76 -12.46 -58.89
C SER A 392 9.65 -13.10 -59.71
N GLY A 393 8.44 -13.17 -59.13
CA GLY A 393 7.28 -13.85 -59.74
C GLY A 393 5.99 -13.07 -59.54
N SER A 394 5.75 -12.07 -60.39
CA SER A 394 4.49 -11.32 -60.40
C SER A 394 3.43 -12.04 -61.22
N SER A 395 2.26 -12.32 -60.65
CA SER A 395 1.06 -12.69 -61.42
C SER A 395 -0.21 -12.24 -60.72
N SER A 396 -1.00 -11.41 -61.39
CA SER A 396 -2.33 -10.99 -60.97
C SER A 396 -3.39 -12.03 -61.37
N GLY A 397 -4.41 -12.19 -60.51
CA GLY A 397 -5.66 -12.89 -60.81
C GLY A 397 -6.83 -12.00 -60.38
N SER A 398 -7.90 -11.93 -61.17
CA SER A 398 -8.97 -10.92 -61.00
C SER A 398 -10.37 -11.53 -61.18
N SER A 399 -11.40 -10.75 -60.82
CA SER A 399 -12.85 -10.98 -61.02
C SER A 399 -13.54 -11.98 -60.06
N SER A 400 -14.82 -11.81 -59.67
CA SER A 400 -15.71 -10.61 -59.68
C SER A 400 -17.03 -10.84 -58.92
N GLY A 401 -17.64 -9.77 -58.40
CA GLY A 401 -19.04 -9.71 -57.90
C GLY A 401 -19.15 -8.99 -56.55
N SER A 402 -19.59 -7.73 -56.47
CA SER A 402 -20.99 -7.24 -56.52
C SER A 402 -21.79 -7.54 -55.24
N SER A 403 -22.47 -6.59 -54.57
CA SER A 403 -22.78 -5.18 -54.92
C SER A 403 -23.16 -4.30 -53.71
N SER A 404 -23.16 -2.97 -53.92
CA SER A 404 -23.93 -1.91 -53.22
C SER A 404 -23.73 -1.68 -51.70
N GLY A 405 -23.55 -0.44 -51.21
CA GLY A 405 -23.36 0.84 -51.92
C GLY A 405 -23.62 2.09 -51.05
N SER A 406 -23.14 3.25 -51.53
CA SER A 406 -23.46 4.63 -51.07
C SER A 406 -23.14 5.02 -49.61
N GLY A 407 -22.40 6.10 -49.33
CA GLY A 407 -21.71 7.04 -50.23
C GLY A 407 -21.09 8.22 -49.46
N SER A 408 -20.06 8.87 -50.01
CA SER A 408 -19.37 10.00 -49.37
C SER A 408 -19.00 11.06 -50.42
N VAL A 409 -19.10 12.35 -50.07
CA VAL A 409 -18.86 13.46 -51.02
C VAL A 409 -17.98 14.55 -50.41
N SER A 410 -16.67 14.41 -50.65
CA SER A 410 -15.70 15.50 -50.83
C SER A 410 -15.37 16.43 -49.63
N GLY A 411 -14.24 17.14 -49.62
CA GLY A 411 -13.25 17.32 -50.71
C GLY A 411 -11.80 17.42 -50.22
N SER A 412 -10.90 17.69 -51.16
CA SER A 412 -9.44 17.69 -50.96
C SER A 412 -8.79 18.70 -51.90
N TRP A 413 -7.73 19.39 -51.47
CA TRP A 413 -6.43 19.48 -52.18
C TRP A 413 -5.43 20.44 -51.51
N GLY A 414 -4.13 20.12 -51.64
CA GLY A 414 -3.00 21.04 -51.42
C GLY A 414 -2.41 21.05 -49.99
N GLY A 415 -1.08 21.05 -49.79
CA GLY A 415 0.00 20.76 -50.74
C GLY A 415 1.36 21.39 -50.39
N ARG A 416 2.44 20.63 -50.62
CA ARG A 416 3.89 21.00 -50.61
C ARG A 416 4.64 21.07 -49.26
N ASN A 417 5.39 20.00 -49.01
CA ASN A 417 6.87 19.97 -48.95
C ASN A 417 7.62 20.98 -48.04
N GLY A 418 8.29 20.47 -47.00
CA GLY A 418 9.31 21.15 -46.20
C GLY A 418 10.13 20.13 -45.40
N THR A 419 11.44 20.34 -45.21
CA THR A 419 12.37 19.34 -44.61
C THR A 419 13.24 19.98 -43.53
N TRP A 420 13.76 19.14 -42.61
CA TRP A 420 14.75 19.45 -41.55
C TRP A 420 14.27 20.29 -40.35
N GLY A 421 14.80 19.97 -39.17
CA GLY A 421 14.70 20.74 -37.93
C GLY A 421 14.79 19.84 -36.69
N SER A 422 15.67 20.14 -35.73
CA SER A 422 15.83 19.38 -34.47
C SER A 422 15.72 20.29 -33.24
N HIS A 423 15.19 19.73 -32.16
CA HIS A 423 15.09 20.26 -30.79
C HIS A 423 14.29 21.56 -30.56
N GLY A 424 13.52 21.56 -29.46
CA GLY A 424 12.84 22.76 -28.93
C GLY A 424 12.01 22.43 -27.69
N ASN A 425 12.56 22.64 -26.49
CA ASN A 425 11.80 22.59 -25.24
C ASN A 425 10.80 23.76 -25.19
N GLY A 426 9.59 23.53 -24.68
CA GLY A 426 8.46 24.46 -24.77
C GLY A 426 7.53 24.43 -23.54
N THR A 427 8.02 24.92 -22.41
CA THR A 427 7.20 25.21 -21.20
C THR A 427 6.24 26.39 -21.41
N TYR A 428 5.24 26.49 -20.51
CA TYR A 428 4.41 27.65 -20.10
C TYR A 428 2.89 27.46 -20.28
N PRO A 429 2.03 28.12 -19.45
CA PRO A 429 2.25 28.57 -18.07
C PRO A 429 1.09 28.18 -17.11
N GLY A 430 1.40 27.96 -15.83
CA GLY A 430 0.38 27.87 -14.77
C GLY A 430 -0.12 29.25 -14.33
N PHE A 431 -1.39 29.35 -13.93
CA PHE A 431 -1.97 30.57 -13.34
C PHE A 431 -1.81 30.58 -11.81
N ARG A 432 -1.33 31.70 -11.26
CA ARG A 432 -1.40 32.04 -9.83
C ARG A 432 -1.98 33.44 -9.66
N PRO A 433 -2.99 33.67 -8.79
CA PRO A 433 -3.33 35.02 -8.34
C PRO A 433 -2.29 35.49 -7.30
N SER A 434 -1.94 36.77 -7.33
CA SER A 434 -1.19 37.44 -6.26
C SER A 434 -1.89 38.77 -5.93
N ALA A 435 -1.90 39.12 -4.64
CA ALA A 435 -2.42 40.39 -4.19
C ALA A 435 -1.48 41.56 -4.54
N SER A 436 -2.03 42.77 -4.52
CA SER A 436 -1.29 44.04 -4.50
C SER A 436 -2.06 45.06 -3.64
N SER A 437 -1.36 45.93 -2.91
CA SER A 437 -1.97 46.79 -1.90
C SER A 437 -1.64 48.27 -2.07
N GLY A 438 -2.66 49.13 -1.85
CA GLY A 438 -2.50 50.50 -1.39
C GLY A 438 -2.30 51.60 -2.45
N LEU A 439 -3.09 52.66 -2.37
CA LEU A 439 -2.68 53.94 -1.77
C LEU A 439 -3.89 54.89 -1.61
N THR A 440 -3.81 55.83 -0.67
CA THR A 440 -4.87 56.82 -0.33
C THR A 440 -4.62 58.18 -0.98
N PRO A 441 -5.64 59.05 -1.15
CA PRO A 441 -5.70 60.20 -0.22
C PRO A 441 -7.09 60.76 0.15
N SER A 442 -7.22 61.14 1.43
CA SER A 442 -7.89 62.30 2.05
C SER A 442 -9.20 62.97 1.52
N ALA A 443 -10.13 63.16 2.48
CA ALA A 443 -10.93 64.37 2.76
C ALA A 443 -12.22 64.76 1.96
N SER A 444 -13.35 64.57 2.68
CA SER A 444 -14.35 65.61 3.07
C SER A 444 -15.72 65.78 2.35
N ALA A 445 -16.74 65.96 3.22
CA ALA A 445 -17.99 66.76 3.12
C ALA A 445 -19.33 66.18 2.59
N ALA A 446 -20.39 66.55 3.33
CA ALA A 446 -21.78 66.86 2.92
C ALA A 446 -22.88 65.77 2.69
N ALA A 447 -23.56 65.40 3.79
CA ALA A 447 -25.01 65.62 4.07
C ALA A 447 -26.17 65.01 3.22
N GLY A 448 -27.19 64.49 3.94
CA GLY A 448 -28.55 64.12 3.47
C GLY A 448 -29.10 62.89 4.21
N SER A 449 -29.94 62.99 5.25
CA SER A 449 -31.43 63.15 5.22
C SER A 449 -32.16 61.98 4.55
N SER A 450 -33.16 61.31 5.15
CA SER A 450 -33.73 61.36 6.53
C SER A 450 -34.65 60.13 6.78
N GLY A 451 -35.01 59.83 8.04
CA GLY A 451 -35.99 58.79 8.39
C GLY A 451 -36.11 58.48 9.89
N SER A 452 -37.20 58.88 10.54
CA SER A 452 -37.53 58.62 11.96
C SER A 452 -38.27 57.29 12.14
N SER A 453 -38.09 56.50 13.21
CA SER A 453 -38.71 56.67 14.55
C SER A 453 -38.65 55.31 15.30
N SER A 454 -38.88 55.14 16.63
CA SER A 454 -38.64 55.97 17.84
C SER A 454 -38.91 55.11 19.10
N SER A 455 -38.46 55.55 20.30
CA SER A 455 -38.73 54.96 21.65
C SER A 455 -38.24 53.51 21.92
N SER A 456 -37.95 53.04 23.15
CA SER A 456 -37.93 53.70 24.48
C SER A 456 -37.02 52.97 25.49
N SER A 457 -36.06 53.71 26.05
CA SER A 457 -35.71 53.85 27.49
C SER A 457 -36.05 52.76 28.52
N GLY A 458 -35.03 52.37 29.32
CA GLY A 458 -35.19 51.70 30.62
C GLY A 458 -33.85 51.62 31.38
N SER A 459 -33.74 52.26 32.54
CA SER A 459 -32.47 52.45 33.29
C SER A 459 -32.43 51.66 34.61
N GLY A 460 -31.24 51.24 35.05
CA GLY A 460 -31.03 50.66 36.39
C GLY A 460 -29.55 50.52 36.75
N SER A 461 -29.15 51.00 37.93
CA SER A 461 -27.75 51.08 38.38
C SER A 461 -27.44 50.13 39.54
N GLY A 462 -26.20 49.65 39.65
CA GLY A 462 -25.70 48.91 40.82
C GLY A 462 -24.17 48.78 40.81
N SER A 463 -23.52 49.05 41.94
CA SER A 463 -22.05 49.16 42.06
C SER A 463 -21.44 48.05 42.93
N GLY A 464 -20.23 47.59 42.60
CA GLY A 464 -19.42 46.68 43.43
C GLY A 464 -17.98 46.58 42.91
N SER A 465 -16.98 46.51 43.80
CA SER A 465 -15.56 46.78 43.47
C SER A 465 -14.59 45.71 43.99
N SER A 466 -13.67 45.22 43.13
CA SER A 466 -12.31 44.70 43.47
C SER A 466 -11.58 44.31 42.15
N THR A 467 -10.61 45.08 41.65
CA THR A 467 -9.14 45.05 41.92
C THR A 467 -8.38 43.83 41.37
N GLY A 468 -7.45 44.06 40.43
CA GLY A 468 -6.56 43.03 39.83
C GLY A 468 -6.27 43.26 38.33
N THR A 469 -5.73 44.39 37.88
CA THR A 469 -4.29 44.59 37.53
C THR A 469 -3.58 43.37 36.88
N SER A 470 -2.90 43.48 35.73
CA SER A 470 -2.68 44.66 34.85
C SER A 470 -2.10 44.28 33.48
N ALA A 471 -2.10 45.27 32.57
CA ALA A 471 -1.50 45.33 31.22
C ALA A 471 -0.14 44.60 31.04
N ALA A 472 0.25 44.03 29.89
CA ALA A 472 0.10 44.43 28.47
C ALA A 472 0.98 45.63 28.03
N ALA A 473 2.09 45.36 27.32
CA ALA A 473 2.78 46.29 26.42
C ALA A 473 3.77 45.52 25.52
N ALA A 474 4.13 46.08 24.37
CA ALA A 474 5.07 45.49 23.40
C ALA A 474 6.16 46.51 22.99
N SER A 475 7.08 46.09 22.11
CA SER A 475 8.19 46.86 21.48
C SER A 475 9.48 46.92 22.32
N SER A 476 10.64 46.56 21.77
CA SER A 476 11.32 47.38 20.74
C SER A 476 12.47 46.62 20.05
N SER A 477 12.87 47.09 18.87
CA SER A 477 13.93 46.47 18.04
C SER A 477 15.34 46.93 18.42
N GLY A 478 16.32 46.03 18.34
CA GLY A 478 17.74 46.35 18.53
C GLY A 478 18.65 45.62 17.54
N LEU A 479 19.24 46.36 16.60
CA LEU A 479 20.29 45.87 15.68
C LEU A 479 21.67 46.01 16.33
N PHE A 480 22.49 44.96 16.30
CA PHE A 480 23.96 45.08 16.32
C PHE A 480 24.62 43.90 15.59
N THR A 481 25.90 44.03 15.26
CA THR A 481 26.52 43.37 14.10
C THR A 481 27.73 42.49 14.43
N GLY A 482 27.81 41.35 13.72
CA GLY A 482 29.08 40.76 13.26
C GLY A 482 29.85 39.84 14.23
N GLY A 483 30.22 38.66 13.72
CA GLY A 483 31.13 37.72 14.40
C GLY A 483 31.38 36.49 13.52
N SER A 484 32.52 36.45 12.83
CA SER A 484 32.83 35.37 11.86
C SER A 484 33.37 34.12 12.55
N GLY A 485 32.77 32.95 12.28
CA GLY A 485 33.29 31.64 12.68
C GLY A 485 33.51 30.75 11.46
N ARG A 486 34.73 30.24 11.26
CA ARG A 486 35.05 29.24 10.22
C ARG A 486 34.90 27.83 10.77
N VAL A 487 34.31 26.94 9.98
CA VAL A 487 34.47 25.48 10.08
C VAL A 487 34.83 24.95 8.69
N LEU A 488 35.67 23.91 8.64
CA LEU A 488 36.11 23.23 7.41
C LEU A 488 35.59 21.77 7.41
N PRO A 489 35.53 21.10 6.24
CA PRO A 489 34.53 20.05 6.01
C PRO A 489 34.85 18.69 6.65
N GLY A 490 33.78 17.97 7.01
CA GLY A 490 33.78 16.52 7.25
C GLY A 490 33.18 15.77 6.05
N SER A 491 33.52 14.49 5.92
CA SER A 491 33.30 13.65 4.72
C SER A 491 31.86 13.60 4.21
N LEU A 492 31.70 13.67 2.88
CA LEU A 492 30.57 13.02 2.21
C LEU A 492 30.79 11.51 2.23
N LEU A 493 29.80 10.76 2.70
CA LEU A 493 29.61 9.33 2.37
C LEU A 493 28.15 8.91 2.69
N GLY A 494 27.19 9.69 2.20
CA GLY A 494 25.79 9.25 2.11
C GLY A 494 25.62 8.43 0.84
N ALA A 495 25.20 7.17 0.97
CA ALA A 495 24.72 6.40 -0.16
C ALA A 495 23.33 6.92 -0.54
N VAL A 496 23.13 7.30 -1.80
CA VAL A 496 21.80 7.68 -2.31
C VAL A 496 21.05 6.39 -2.64
N VAL A 497 20.22 5.93 -1.71
CA VAL A 497 19.22 4.90 -1.99
C VAL A 497 18.07 5.58 -2.69
N GLY A 498 17.93 5.35 -3.99
CA GLY A 498 16.78 5.82 -4.76
C GLY A 498 15.68 4.78 -4.68
N ILE A 499 14.87 4.82 -3.62
CA ILE A 499 13.60 4.08 -3.60
C ILE A 499 12.78 4.63 -4.76
N LEU A 500 12.61 3.84 -5.82
CA LEU A 500 11.75 4.23 -6.93
C LEU A 500 10.32 3.93 -6.52
N ALA A 501 9.67 4.87 -5.85
CA ALA A 501 8.26 4.79 -5.54
C ALA A 501 7.47 4.60 -6.83
N LEU A 502 6.99 3.37 -7.07
CA LEU A 502 6.23 3.03 -8.25
C LEU A 502 4.80 3.56 -8.07
N ALA A 503 4.64 4.88 -8.24
CA ALA A 503 3.38 5.58 -8.10
C ALA A 503 2.37 5.03 -9.11
N VAL A 504 1.50 4.12 -8.66
CA VAL A 504 0.31 3.65 -9.36
C VAL A 504 -0.72 4.79 -9.37
N LEU A 505 -0.47 5.77 -10.24
CA LEU A 505 -1.41 6.83 -10.63
C LEU A 505 -2.50 6.29 -11.55
#